data_AF-A0A0R0G431-F1
#
_entry.id   AF-A0A0R0G431-F1
#
_cell.length_a   1.000
_cell.length_b   1.000
_cell.length_c   1.000
_cell.angle_alpha   90.00
_cell.angle_beta   90.00
_cell.angle_gamma   90.00
#
_symmetry.space_group_name_H-M   'P 1'
#
loop_
_entity.id
_entity.type
_entity.pdbx_description
1 polymer ?
#
loop_
_entity_poly.entity_id
_entity_poly.type
_entity_poly.pdbx_seq_one_letter_code
_entity_poly.pdbx_strand_id
1 'polypeptide(L)'
;SSKGIDSRVRRKFKGCTLMPNIGYGSDKKTYHYLPNGFKKFVVHNVKDLELLMMHNRTYCVKISHNVSTRKRKDIVERATQLDVVVVVVILIHFWISQLAFNFLKVS
;
A
#
# COMPACT_ATOMS: atom_id res chain seq x y z
N SER A 1 -26.30 1.09 0.58
CA SER A 1 -27.46 1.16 1.49
C SER A 1 -28.71 0.78 0.71
N SER A 2 -29.32 -0.36 1.00
CA SER A 2 -30.55 -0.80 0.31
C SER A 2 -31.72 0.08 0.76
N LYS A 3 -32.35 0.81 -0.17
CA LYS A 3 -33.39 1.81 0.13
C LYS A 3 -34.81 1.23 0.21
N GLY A 4 -35.04 0.05 -0.37
CA GLY A 4 -36.38 -0.56 -0.49
C GLY A 4 -37.03 -0.89 0.87
N ILE A 5 -38.35 -0.69 0.95
CA ILE A 5 -39.12 -0.92 2.18
C ILE A 5 -39.06 -2.38 2.64
N ASP A 6 -39.03 -3.35 1.73
CA ASP A 6 -39.01 -4.77 2.03
C ASP A 6 -37.62 -5.42 2.05
N SER A 7 -36.56 -4.63 1.91
CA SER A 7 -35.20 -5.17 1.92
C SER A 7 -34.89 -5.89 3.24
N ARG A 8 -34.60 -7.19 3.16
CA ARG A 8 -34.20 -8.00 4.31
C ARG A 8 -32.91 -7.47 4.96
N VAL A 9 -31.99 -6.95 4.16
CA VAL A 9 -30.74 -6.33 4.63
C VAL A 9 -31.02 -5.04 5.41
N ARG A 10 -31.92 -4.18 4.92
CA ARG A 10 -32.31 -2.93 5.61
C ARG A 10 -33.00 -3.22 6.95
N ARG A 11 -33.83 -4.26 6.98
CA ARG A 11 -34.52 -4.75 8.17
C ARG A 11 -33.63 -5.58 9.12
N LYS A 12 -32.36 -5.82 8.74
CA LYS A 12 -31.34 -6.53 9.56
C LYS A 12 -31.77 -7.95 9.97
N PHE A 13 -32.43 -8.70 9.09
CA PHE A 13 -32.74 -10.10 9.36
C PHE A 13 -31.46 -10.93 9.58
N LYS A 14 -31.52 -11.89 10.51
CA LYS A 14 -30.42 -12.83 10.79
C LYS A 14 -30.00 -13.56 9.50
N GLY A 15 -28.69 -13.73 9.31
CA GLY A 15 -28.12 -14.39 8.13
C GLY A 15 -27.96 -13.50 6.89
N CYS A 16 -28.43 -12.24 6.94
CA CYS A 16 -28.12 -11.26 5.89
C CYS A 16 -26.74 -10.62 6.10
N THR A 17 -26.19 -10.05 5.04
CA THR A 17 -24.96 -9.24 5.11
C THR A 17 -25.12 -8.07 6.08
N LEU A 18 -24.14 -7.89 6.97
CA LEU A 18 -24.13 -6.78 7.93
C LEU A 18 -24.01 -5.43 7.19
N MET A 19 -24.80 -4.45 7.61
CA MET A 19 -24.66 -3.09 7.12
C MET A 19 -23.51 -2.38 7.84
N PRO A 20 -22.65 -1.64 7.12
CA PRO A 20 -21.59 -0.86 7.75
C PRO A 20 -22.21 0.17 8.70
N ASN A 21 -21.63 0.26 9.89
CA ASN A 21 -22.01 1.21 10.92
C ASN A 21 -20.73 1.71 11.63
N ILE A 22 -20.84 2.83 12.34
CA ILE A 22 -19.70 3.44 13.04
C ILE A 22 -19.11 2.55 14.14
N GLY A 23 -19.90 1.62 14.69
CA GLY A 23 -19.46 0.66 15.71
C GLY A 23 -18.49 -0.40 15.20
N TYR A 24 -18.39 -0.60 13.88
CA TYR A 24 -17.37 -1.46 13.26
C TYR A 24 -16.04 -0.73 13.00
N GLY A 25 -15.88 0.53 13.44
CA GLY A 25 -14.62 1.26 13.30
C GLY A 25 -13.47 0.58 14.06
N SER A 26 -12.31 0.47 13.42
CA SER A 26 -11.08 -0.03 14.07
C SER A 26 -10.63 0.90 15.21
N ASP A 27 -9.94 0.35 16.20
CA ASP A 27 -9.35 1.14 17.29
C ASP A 27 -8.44 2.25 16.72
N LYS A 28 -8.55 3.46 17.27
CA LYS A 28 -7.79 4.65 16.86
C LYS A 28 -6.28 4.40 16.89
N LYS A 29 -5.78 3.53 17.76
CA LYS A 29 -4.35 3.18 17.82
C LYS A 29 -3.90 2.34 16.61
N THR A 30 -4.77 1.46 16.12
CA THR A 30 -4.47 0.49 15.05
C THR A 30 -4.97 0.95 13.69
N TYR A 31 -5.80 1.98 13.64
CA TYR A 31 -6.33 2.51 12.39
C TYR A 31 -5.19 2.95 11.46
N HIS A 32 -5.36 2.68 10.17
CA HIS A 32 -4.39 2.93 9.08
C HIS A 32 -3.10 2.12 9.08
N TYR A 33 -2.85 1.27 10.07
CA TYR A 33 -1.74 0.32 9.99
C TYR A 33 -2.03 -0.78 8.96
N LEU A 34 -1.00 -1.13 8.22
CA LEU A 34 -0.96 -2.32 7.39
C LEU A 34 -0.61 -3.54 8.27
N PRO A 35 -0.83 -4.77 7.78
CA PRO A 35 -0.46 -5.99 8.49
C PRO A 35 1.05 -6.11 8.82
N ASN A 36 1.90 -5.37 8.11
CA ASN A 36 3.35 -5.30 8.36
C ASN A 36 3.72 -4.38 9.55
N GLY A 37 2.74 -3.76 10.22
CA GLY A 37 2.99 -2.87 11.36
C GLY A 37 3.34 -1.42 10.97
N PHE A 38 3.28 -1.05 9.70
CA PHE A 38 3.56 0.32 9.24
C PHE A 38 2.30 1.03 8.74
N LYS A 39 2.28 2.36 8.84
CA LYS A 39 1.31 3.20 8.14
C LYS A 39 1.78 3.43 6.70
N LYS A 40 0.88 3.38 5.73
CA LYS A 40 1.24 3.65 4.32
C LYS A 40 1.31 5.14 4.03
N PHE A 41 2.35 5.57 3.33
CA PHE A 41 2.49 6.91 2.77
C PHE A 41 2.69 6.81 1.25
N VAL A 42 1.97 7.60 0.46
CA VAL A 42 2.06 7.56 -1.01
C VAL A 42 3.11 8.57 -1.47
N VAL A 43 4.06 8.14 -2.29
CA VAL A 43 5.09 9.01 -2.87
C VAL A 43 4.99 9.08 -4.38
N HIS A 44 5.32 10.24 -4.94
CA HIS A 44 5.34 10.54 -6.36
C HIS A 44 6.75 10.83 -6.87
N ASN A 45 7.62 11.33 -6.01
CA ASN A 45 8.98 11.72 -6.36
C ASN A 45 9.97 11.44 -5.21
N VAL A 46 11.25 11.69 -5.45
CA VAL A 46 12.33 11.44 -4.47
C VAL A 46 12.27 12.42 -3.29
N LYS A 47 11.83 13.66 -3.49
CA LYS A 47 11.71 14.67 -2.41
C LYS A 47 10.62 14.27 -1.40
N ASP A 48 9.57 13.59 -1.83
CA ASP A 48 8.53 13.10 -0.91
C ASP A 48 9.08 12.12 0.13
N LEU A 49 10.20 11.45 -0.16
CA LEU A 49 10.90 10.58 0.81
C LEU A 49 11.60 11.37 1.92
N GLU A 50 11.99 12.62 1.67
CA GLU A 50 12.70 13.45 2.66
C GLU A 50 11.81 13.72 3.89
N LEU A 51 10.49 13.82 3.69
CA LEU A 51 9.53 13.95 4.79
C LEU A 51 9.54 12.73 5.74
N LEU A 52 9.99 11.58 5.26
CA LEU A 52 9.97 10.32 6.00
C LEU A 52 11.29 10.00 6.71
N MET A 53 12.32 10.86 6.60
CA MET A 53 13.63 10.63 7.19
C MET A 53 13.58 10.39 8.70
N MET A 54 12.68 11.06 9.42
CA MET A 54 12.50 10.88 10.88
C MET A 54 11.38 9.90 11.25
N HIS A 55 10.71 9.31 10.27
CA HIS A 55 9.50 8.50 10.45
C HIS A 55 9.62 7.09 9.85
N ASN A 56 10.84 6.65 9.55
CA ASN A 56 11.16 5.37 8.93
C ASN A 56 10.67 4.14 9.72
N ARG A 57 10.51 4.24 11.05
CA ARG A 57 9.97 3.15 11.90
C ARG A 57 8.45 3.06 11.95
N THR A 58 7.74 4.11 11.53
CA THR A 58 6.26 4.19 11.65
C THR A 58 5.59 4.10 10.29
N TYR A 59 6.23 4.61 9.24
CA TYR A 59 5.67 4.68 7.91
C TYR A 59 6.44 3.83 6.91
N CYS A 60 5.69 3.23 5.99
CA CYS A 60 6.20 2.58 4.81
C CYS A 60 5.70 3.32 3.57
N VAL A 61 6.46 3.23 2.49
CA VAL A 61 6.22 4.01 1.29
C VAL A 61 5.55 3.15 0.23
N LYS A 62 4.44 3.64 -0.32
CA LYS A 62 3.82 3.10 -1.54
C LYS A 62 4.12 4.04 -2.69
N ILE A 63 4.83 3.56 -3.71
CA ILE A 63 5.06 4.37 -4.91
C ILE A 63 3.75 4.49 -5.69
N SER A 64 3.38 5.72 -6.06
CA SER A 64 2.17 5.98 -6.83
C SER A 64 2.19 5.26 -8.18
N HIS A 65 1.00 4.82 -8.62
CA HIS A 65 0.83 4.06 -9.87
C HIS A 65 1.28 4.85 -11.11
N ASN A 66 1.15 6.18 -11.08
CA ASN A 66 1.51 7.09 -12.18
C ASN A 66 3.02 7.36 -12.32
N VAL A 67 3.87 6.84 -11.43
CA VAL A 67 5.33 7.05 -11.50
C VAL A 67 5.94 6.08 -12.49
N SER A 68 6.73 6.59 -13.45
CA SER A 68 7.42 5.80 -14.47
C SER A 68 8.51 4.89 -13.87
N THR A 69 8.87 3.81 -14.59
CA THR A 69 9.86 2.81 -14.15
C THR A 69 11.22 3.41 -13.83
N ARG A 70 11.69 4.39 -14.62
CA ARG A 70 12.96 5.08 -14.37
C ARG A 70 12.95 5.79 -13.01
N LYS A 71 11.93 6.63 -12.75
CA LYS A 71 11.78 7.34 -11.47
C LYS A 71 11.58 6.39 -10.30
N ARG A 72 10.91 5.25 -10.51
CA ARG A 72 10.77 4.22 -9.46
C ARG A 72 12.11 3.67 -9.01
N LYS A 73 13.07 3.47 -9.93
CA LYS A 73 14.43 3.04 -9.58
C LYS A 73 15.08 4.05 -8.65
N ASP A 74 15.05 5.33 -9.01
CA ASP A 74 15.64 6.41 -8.21
C ASP A 74 15.00 6.50 -6.80
N ILE A 75 13.67 6.34 -6.72
CA ILE A 75 12.93 6.33 -5.45
C ILE A 75 13.33 5.14 -4.57
N VAL A 76 13.46 3.94 -5.15
CA VAL A 76 13.86 2.74 -4.40
C VAL A 76 15.30 2.85 -3.90
N GLU A 77 16.21 3.35 -4.74
CA GLU A 77 17.59 3.58 -4.36
C GLU A 77 17.69 4.60 -3.22
N ARG A 78 16.97 5.71 -3.31
CA ARG A 78 16.90 6.69 -2.22
C ARG A 78 16.25 6.14 -0.96
N ALA A 79 15.18 5.37 -1.08
CA ALA A 79 14.51 4.76 0.09
C ALA A 79 15.43 3.78 0.83
N THR A 80 16.28 3.06 0.09
CA THR A 80 17.30 2.16 0.67
C THR A 80 18.32 2.95 1.50
N GLN A 81 18.74 4.12 1.02
CA GLN A 81 19.66 4.99 1.77
C GLN A 81 19.05 5.56 3.06
N LEU A 82 17.73 5.77 3.08
CA LEU A 82 17.00 6.33 4.22
C LEU A 82 16.46 5.25 5.18
N ASP A 83 16.72 3.98 4.91
CA ASP A 83 16.17 2.83 5.64
C ASP A 83 14.63 2.87 5.72
N VAL A 84 13.98 3.25 4.61
CA VAL A 84 12.52 3.32 4.52
C VAL A 84 11.97 2.11 3.79
N VAL A 85 11.06 1.38 4.42
CA VAL A 85 10.40 0.21 3.84
C VAL A 85 9.50 0.63 2.68
N VAL A 86 9.78 0.11 1.48
CA VAL A 86 8.95 0.33 0.29
C VAL A 86 7.98 -0.83 0.07
N VAL A 87 6.68 -0.53 0.12
CA VAL A 87 5.61 -1.48 -0.24
C VAL A 87 5.49 -1.52 -1.76
N VAL A 88 6.04 -2.58 -2.33
CA VAL A 88 6.06 -2.81 -3.77
C VAL A 88 4.80 -3.51 -4.24
N VAL A 89 4.11 -2.91 -5.22
CA VAL A 89 2.94 -3.51 -5.88
C VAL A 89 3.33 -4.16 -7.22
N ILE A 90 4.52 -3.86 -7.76
CA ILE A 90 4.90 -4.17 -9.16
C ILE A 90 6.31 -4.76 -9.30
N LEU A 91 7.19 -4.67 -8.29
CA LEU A 91 8.60 -4.98 -8.48
C LEU A 91 8.96 -6.47 -8.55
N ILE A 92 8.17 -7.39 -7.98
CA ILE A 92 8.49 -8.83 -8.11
C ILE A 92 8.48 -9.27 -9.58
N HIS A 93 7.50 -8.83 -10.37
CA HIS A 93 7.41 -9.21 -11.78
C HIS A 93 8.54 -8.60 -12.61
N PHE A 94 8.94 -7.36 -12.31
CA PHE A 94 10.00 -6.67 -13.05
C PHE A 94 11.41 -7.14 -12.65
N TRP A 95 11.65 -7.47 -11.37
CA TRP A 95 12.93 -7.99 -10.91
C TRP A 95 13.15 -9.42 -11.41
N ILE A 96 12.12 -10.27 -11.41
CA ILE A 96 12.18 -11.60 -12.04
C ILE A 96 12.46 -11.47 -13.55
N SER A 97 11.83 -10.51 -14.24
CA SER A 97 12.08 -10.28 -15.67
C SER A 97 13.50 -9.78 -15.94
N GLN A 98 14.05 -8.88 -15.11
CA GLN A 98 15.43 -8.38 -15.26
C GLN A 98 16.46 -9.45 -14.87
N LEU A 99 16.18 -10.27 -13.86
CA LEU A 99 17.03 -11.40 -13.48
C LEU A 99 17.05 -12.46 -14.58
N ALA A 100 15.88 -12.81 -15.14
CA ALA A 100 15.76 -13.73 -16.27
C ALA A 100 16.47 -13.20 -17.52
N PHE A 101 16.34 -11.90 -17.82
CA PHE A 101 17.01 -11.26 -18.95
C PHE A 101 18.55 -11.22 -18.78
N ASN A 102 19.03 -10.98 -17.56
CA ASN A 102 20.47 -11.01 -17.29
C ASN A 102 21.05 -12.43 -17.32
N PHE A 103 20.27 -13.44 -16.92
CA PHE A 103 20.69 -14.84 -17.03
C PHE A 103 20.81 -15.28 -18.49
N LEU A 104 19.91 -14.81 -19.37
CA LEU A 104 19.94 -15.11 -20.81
C LEU A 104 21.06 -14.41 -21.59
N LYS A 105 21.68 -13.34 -21.05
CA LYS A 105 22.81 -12.65 -21.68
C LYS A 105 24.18 -13.22 -21.31
N VAL A 106 24.22 -14.10 -20.32
CA VAL A 106 25.46 -14.75 -19.85
C VAL A 106 25.63 -16.16 -20.45
N SER A 107 24.61 -16.68 -21.15
CA SER A 107 24.66 -17.87 -22.01
C SER A 107 24.90 -17.49 -23.46
#